data_AF-A0A815ICU2-F1
#
_entry.id   AF-A0A815ICU2-F1
#
_cell.length_a   1.000
_cell.length_b   1.000
_cell.length_c   1.000
_cell.angle_alpha   90.00
_cell.angle_beta   90.00
_cell.angle_gamma   90.00
#
_symmetry.space_group_name_H-M   'P 1'
#
loop_
_entity.id
_entity.type
_entity.pdbx_description
1 polymer ?
#
loop_
_entity_poly.entity_id
_entity_poly.type
_entity_poly.pdbx_seq_one_letter_code
_entity_poly.pdbx_strand_id
1 'polypeptide(L)'
;MRSLKIIEDNGLKQLLQEFVILGSKYGEFDVANALCGAYAISDHIYNLANEYRSILKDILQETLESGCICVSPDQWSDDDTNIPYLGITATLVTKHFEYKIVDLCCKPFLGDDHSGKSLLIVSRGGTFPLI
;
A
#
# COMPACT_ATOMS: atom_id res chain seq x y z
N MET A 1 13.44 1.08 18.09
CA MET A 1 14.73 1.36 17.43
C MET A 1 14.47 1.53 15.94
N ARG A 2 14.96 2.58 15.27
CA ARG A 2 14.73 2.76 13.82
C ARG A 2 15.81 1.99 13.03
N SER A 3 15.43 1.40 11.91
CA SER A 3 16.37 0.73 11.00
C SER A 3 17.37 1.74 10.44
N LEU A 4 18.66 1.39 10.39
CA LEU A 4 19.70 2.24 9.77
C LEU A 4 19.45 2.47 8.27
N LYS A 5 18.70 1.57 7.61
CA LYS A 5 18.32 1.71 6.20
C LYS A 5 17.49 2.96 5.92
N ILE A 6 16.84 3.54 6.93
CA ILE A 6 16.01 4.74 6.76
C ILE A 6 16.81 5.95 6.26
N ILE A 7 18.12 6.00 6.50
CA ILE A 7 18.99 7.10 6.06
C ILE A 7 19.16 7.09 4.53
N GLU A 8 19.03 5.91 3.92
CA GLU A 8 19.16 5.74 2.48
C GLU A 8 17.81 5.95 1.75
N ASP A 9 16.71 6.05 2.49
CA ASP A 9 15.37 6.18 1.95
C ASP A 9 15.17 7.50 1.17
N ASN A 10 14.60 7.39 -0.03
CA ASN A 10 14.37 8.55 -0.90
C ASN A 10 13.28 9.47 -0.35
N GLY A 11 12.27 8.94 0.33
CA GLY A 11 11.22 9.74 0.96
C GLY A 11 11.77 10.60 2.09
N LEU A 12 12.64 10.04 2.95
CA LEU A 12 13.33 10.82 3.97
C LEU A 12 14.24 11.89 3.35
N LYS A 13 15.01 11.55 2.31
CA LYS A 13 15.89 12.52 1.63
C LYS A 13 15.09 13.69 1.05
N GLN A 14 13.97 13.43 0.40
CA GLN A 14 13.08 14.45 -0.14
C GLN A 14 12.51 15.34 0.99
N LEU A 15 12.05 14.73 2.09
CA LEU A 15 11.56 15.49 3.25
C LEU A 15 12.64 16.42 3.83
N LEU A 16 13.88 15.94 3.95
CA LEU A 16 15.00 16.75 4.43
C LEU A 16 15.32 17.90 3.45
N GLN A 17 15.27 17.64 2.14
CA GLN A 17 15.44 18.68 1.12
C GLN A 17 14.36 19.76 1.24
N GLU A 18 13.10 19.39 1.46
CA GLU A 18 12.02 20.35 1.71
C GLU A 18 12.28 21.22 2.95
N PHE A 19 12.80 20.64 4.04
CA PHE A 19 13.17 21.46 5.21
C PHE A 19 14.33 22.42 4.93
N VAL A 20 15.32 22.03 4.13
CA VAL A 20 16.39 22.93 3.70
C VAL A 20 15.82 24.08 2.85
N ILE A 21 14.89 23.79 1.95
CA ILE A 21 14.22 24.81 1.13
C ILE A 21 13.44 25.77 2.03
N LEU A 22 12.65 25.26 2.97
CA LEU A 22 11.90 26.08 3.91
C LEU A 22 12.83 26.96 4.76
N GLY A 23 13.92 26.40 5.27
CA GLY A 23 14.92 27.14 6.04
C GLY A 23 15.62 28.23 5.22
N SER A 24 15.94 27.94 3.96
CA SER A 24 16.54 28.94 3.04
C SER A 24 15.60 30.11 2.76
N LYS A 25 14.29 29.87 2.75
CA LYS A 25 13.27 30.86 2.40
C LYS A 25 12.80 31.68 3.61
N TYR A 26 12.70 31.06 4.78
CA TYR A 26 12.06 31.66 5.95
C TYR A 26 13.01 31.83 7.15
N GLY A 27 14.26 31.35 7.06
CA GLY A 27 15.24 31.42 8.15
C GLY A 27 15.02 30.32 9.19
N GLU A 28 15.27 30.64 10.46
CA GLU A 28 14.97 29.71 11.57
C GLU A 28 13.46 29.53 11.71
N PHE A 29 13.01 28.27 11.67
CA PHE A 29 11.61 27.93 11.89
C PHE A 29 11.49 26.71 12.81
N ASP A 30 10.39 26.66 13.56
CA ASP A 30 10.11 25.52 14.44
C ASP A 30 9.59 24.33 13.62
N VAL A 31 10.45 23.33 13.45
CA VAL A 31 10.14 22.09 12.74
C VAL A 31 8.97 21.34 13.37
N ALA A 32 8.78 21.44 14.69
CA ALA A 32 7.69 20.74 15.38
C ALA A 32 6.32 21.30 14.95
N ASN A 33 6.25 22.60 14.67
CA ASN A 33 5.03 23.24 14.16
C ASN A 33 4.86 23.07 12.64
N ALA A 34 5.95 22.84 11.90
CA ALA A 34 5.91 22.58 10.47
C ALA A 34 5.48 21.14 10.13
N LEU A 35 5.76 20.18 11.02
CA LEU A 35 5.40 18.79 10.84
C LEU A 35 3.91 18.54 11.11
N CYS A 36 3.28 17.82 10.20
CA CYS A 36 1.93 17.32 10.43
C CYS A 36 1.92 16.26 11.55
N GLY A 37 0.89 16.30 12.40
CA GLY A 37 0.66 15.25 13.38
C GLY A 37 0.33 13.92 12.72
N ALA A 38 0.53 12.81 13.45
CA ALA A 38 0.31 11.46 12.94
C ALA A 38 -1.10 11.24 12.36
N TYR A 39 -2.13 11.86 12.96
CA TYR A 39 -3.50 11.80 12.46
C TYR A 39 -3.64 12.44 11.07
N ALA A 40 -3.09 13.64 10.89
CA ALA A 40 -3.15 14.34 9.60
C ALA A 40 -2.37 13.61 8.51
N ILE A 41 -1.21 13.02 8.86
CA ILE A 41 -0.45 12.15 7.94
C ILE A 41 -1.27 10.92 7.56
N SER A 42 -1.90 10.25 8.52
CA SER A 42 -2.74 9.08 8.27
C SER A 42 -3.91 9.41 7.36
N ASP A 43 -4.64 10.50 7.63
CA ASP A 43 -5.77 10.93 6.82
C ASP A 43 -5.34 11.24 5.39
N HIS A 44 -4.23 11.96 5.23
CA HIS A 44 -3.64 12.23 3.92
C HIS A 44 -3.27 10.94 3.16
N ILE A 45 -2.64 9.97 3.81
CA ILE A 45 -2.30 8.67 3.21
C ILE A 45 -3.57 7.92 2.77
N TYR A 46 -4.64 7.94 3.59
CA TYR A 46 -5.92 7.32 3.21
C TYR A 46 -6.56 7.99 2.01
N ASN A 47 -6.53 9.33 1.94
CA ASN A 47 -7.06 10.08 0.80
C ASN A 47 -6.29 9.77 -0.48
N LEU A 48 -4.95 9.79 -0.43
CA LEU A 48 -4.10 9.40 -1.56
C LEU A 48 -4.37 7.95 -2.01
N ALA A 49 -4.53 7.03 -1.05
CA ALA A 49 -4.85 5.64 -1.36
C ALA A 49 -6.22 5.50 -2.02
N ASN A 50 -7.22 6.28 -1.61
CA ASN A 50 -8.55 6.28 -2.23
C ASN A 50 -8.53 6.83 -3.67
N GLU A 51 -7.81 7.92 -3.89
CA GLU A 51 -7.60 8.48 -5.24
C GLU A 51 -6.90 7.46 -6.14
N TYR A 52 -5.83 6.84 -5.64
CA TYR A 52 -5.11 5.81 -6.39
C TYR A 52 -5.97 4.58 -6.70
N ARG A 53 -6.82 4.14 -5.75
CA ARG A 53 -7.78 3.04 -5.97
C ARG A 53 -8.76 3.35 -7.10
N SER A 54 -9.20 4.60 -7.23
CA SER A 54 -10.09 5.00 -8.32
C SER A 54 -9.40 4.82 -9.67
N ILE A 55 -8.16 5.29 -9.81
CA ILE A 55 -7.36 5.15 -11.04
C ILE A 55 -7.06 3.67 -11.32
N LEU A 56 -6.67 2.93 -10.28
CA LEU A 56 -6.33 1.52 -10.40
C LEU A 56 -7.53 0.69 -10.85
N LYS A 57 -8.74 1.01 -10.42
CA LYS A 57 -9.96 0.33 -10.85
C LYS A 57 -10.12 0.38 -12.37
N ASP A 58 -9.91 1.54 -12.97
CA ASP A 58 -10.03 1.72 -14.42
C ASP A 58 -8.96 0.92 -15.17
N ILE A 59 -7.72 0.91 -14.67
CA ILE A 59 -6.61 0.12 -15.23
C ILE A 59 -6.90 -1.39 -15.13
N LEU A 60 -7.38 -1.85 -13.97
CA LEU A 60 -7.71 -3.26 -13.75
C LEU A 60 -8.87 -3.70 -14.64
N GLN A 61 -9.90 -2.87 -14.79
CA GLN A 61 -11.02 -3.17 -15.67
C GLN A 61 -10.57 -3.28 -17.14
N GLU A 62 -9.80 -2.30 -17.63
CA GLU A 62 -9.24 -2.32 -18.98
C GLU A 62 -8.43 -3.60 -19.25
N THR A 63 -7.50 -3.93 -18.35
CA THR A 63 -6.61 -5.09 -18.52
C THR A 63 -7.31 -6.43 -18.31
N LEU A 64 -8.40 -6.46 -17.56
CA LEU A 64 -9.28 -7.62 -17.46
C LEU A 64 -10.03 -7.85 -18.77
N GLU A 65 -10.61 -6.80 -19.37
CA GLU A 65 -11.34 -6.87 -20.63
C GLU A 65 -10.43 -7.29 -21.80
N SER A 66 -9.16 -6.90 -21.78
CA SER A 66 -8.17 -7.29 -22.79
C SER A 66 -7.51 -8.65 -22.53
N GLY A 67 -7.75 -9.27 -21.36
CA GLY A 67 -7.08 -10.51 -20.95
C GLY A 67 -5.59 -10.35 -20.66
N CYS A 68 -5.12 -9.13 -20.37
CA CYS A 68 -3.71 -8.80 -20.11
C CYS A 68 -3.41 -8.64 -18.62
N ILE A 69 -4.09 -9.38 -17.77
CA ILE A 69 -3.92 -9.38 -16.31
C ILE A 69 -3.70 -10.81 -15.78
N CYS A 70 -2.76 -10.93 -14.85
CA CYS A 70 -2.50 -12.14 -14.07
C CYS A 70 -2.58 -11.76 -12.58
N VAL A 71 -3.29 -12.55 -11.79
CA VAL A 71 -3.38 -12.34 -10.33
C VAL A 71 -2.69 -13.50 -9.63
N SER A 72 -1.77 -13.16 -8.74
CA SER A 72 -0.95 -14.10 -7.99
C SER A 72 -1.27 -13.96 -6.50
N PRO A 73 -2.00 -14.91 -5.89
CA PRO A 73 -2.10 -14.98 -4.44
C PRO A 73 -0.80 -15.54 -3.86
N ASP A 74 -0.33 -14.93 -2.78
CA ASP A 74 0.85 -15.38 -2.02
C ASP A 74 0.46 -15.59 -0.55
N GLN A 75 0.88 -16.71 0.03
CA GLN A 75 0.60 -17.07 1.41
C GLN A 75 1.91 -17.32 2.14
N TRP A 76 2.09 -16.62 3.26
CA TRP A 76 3.24 -16.80 4.14
C TRP A 76 2.80 -16.63 5.59
N SER A 77 3.60 -17.15 6.51
CA SER A 77 3.44 -16.91 7.94
C SER A 77 4.66 -16.17 8.46
N ASP A 78 4.43 -15.24 9.37
CA ASP A 78 5.49 -14.60 10.13
C ASP A 78 5.76 -15.44 11.38
N ASP A 79 6.96 -16.04 11.48
CA ASP A 79 7.33 -16.97 12.55
C ASP A 79 7.41 -16.31 13.94
N ASP A 80 7.72 -15.01 13.99
CA ASP A 80 7.86 -14.26 15.24
C ASP A 80 6.49 -13.91 15.83
N THR A 81 5.54 -13.55 14.97
CA THR A 81 4.17 -13.18 15.38
C THR A 81 3.18 -14.34 15.30
N ASN A 82 3.57 -15.44 14.64
CA ASN A 82 2.72 -16.59 14.31
C ASN A 82 1.42 -16.19 13.59
N ILE A 83 1.48 -15.12 12.78
CA ILE A 83 0.35 -14.62 11.99
C ILE A 83 0.51 -15.08 10.55
N PRO A 84 -0.46 -15.85 9.99
CA PRO A 84 -0.53 -16.12 8.56
C PRO A 84 -1.03 -14.88 7.80
N TYR A 85 -0.48 -14.63 6.63
CA TYR A 85 -0.83 -13.53 5.74
C TYR A 85 -1.22 -14.03 4.36
N LEU A 86 -2.13 -13.30 3.71
CA LEU A 86 -2.48 -13.45 2.30
C LEU A 86 -2.18 -12.14 1.57
N GLY A 87 -1.22 -12.20 0.66
CA GLY A 87 -0.95 -11.19 -0.36
C GLY A 87 -1.70 -11.51 -1.64
N ILE A 88 -2.17 -10.48 -2.34
CA ILE A 88 -2.69 -10.60 -3.70
C ILE A 88 -2.01 -9.55 -4.55
N THR A 89 -1.25 -9.98 -5.55
CA THR A 89 -0.55 -9.10 -6.48
C THR A 89 -1.10 -9.30 -7.89
N ALA A 90 -1.38 -8.20 -8.59
CA ALA A 90 -1.75 -8.21 -9.99
C ALA A 90 -0.55 -7.81 -10.86
N THR A 91 -0.24 -8.63 -11.85
CA THR A 91 0.70 -8.32 -12.93
C THR A 91 -0.10 -8.05 -14.19
N LEU A 92 0.07 -6.87 -14.80
CA LEU A 92 -0.75 -6.44 -15.92
C LEU A 92 0.05 -5.69 -17.00
N VAL A 93 -0.47 -5.69 -18.23
CA VAL A 93 0.03 -4.89 -19.34
C VAL A 93 -1.08 -3.96 -19.81
N THR A 94 -0.87 -2.65 -19.71
CA THR A 94 -1.86 -1.63 -20.11
C THR A 94 -1.98 -1.54 -21.64
N LYS A 95 -3.02 -0.87 -22.14
CA LYS A 95 -3.17 -0.52 -23.57
C LYS A 95 -2.02 0.30 -24.16
N HIS A 96 -1.24 0.95 -23.30
CA HIS A 96 -0.04 1.69 -23.69
C HIS A 96 1.22 0.83 -23.66
N PHE A 97 1.07 -0.50 -23.57
CA PHE A 97 2.15 -1.47 -23.47
C PHE A 97 3.04 -1.27 -22.24
N GLU A 98 2.49 -0.71 -21.15
CA GLU A 98 3.20 -0.56 -19.88
C GLU A 98 3.01 -1.81 -19.03
N TYR A 99 4.10 -2.46 -18.66
CA TYR A 99 4.10 -3.52 -17.67
C TYR A 99 4.00 -2.94 -16.26
N LYS A 100 3.03 -3.40 -15.46
CA LYS A 100 2.82 -2.96 -14.08
C LYS A 100 2.63 -4.16 -13.14
N ILE A 101 3.14 -4.01 -11.93
CA ILE A 101 2.90 -4.91 -10.80
C ILE A 101 2.25 -4.08 -9.70
N VAL A 102 1.12 -4.55 -9.18
CA VAL A 102 0.36 -3.83 -8.16
C VAL A 102 -0.09 -4.79 -7.08
N ASP A 103 0.23 -4.48 -5.83
CA ASP A 103 -0.31 -5.19 -4.67
C ASP A 103 -1.74 -4.73 -4.39
N LEU A 104 -2.70 -5.64 -4.51
CA LEU A 104 -4.12 -5.38 -4.29
C LEU A 104 -4.47 -5.44 -2.81
N CYS A 105 -3.89 -6.39 -2.09
CA CYS A 105 -3.99 -6.45 -0.63
C CYS A 105 -2.87 -7.28 0.00
N CYS A 106 -2.60 -6.98 1.27
CA CYS A 106 -1.89 -7.85 2.19
C CYS A 106 -2.70 -7.84 3.49
N LYS A 107 -3.22 -9.00 3.90
CA LYS A 107 -4.07 -9.09 5.09
C LYS A 107 -3.70 -10.31 5.93
N PRO A 108 -3.75 -10.19 7.27
CA PRO A 108 -3.75 -11.36 8.14
C PRO A 108 -4.89 -12.29 7.76
N PHE A 109 -4.59 -13.58 7.66
CA PHE A 109 -5.53 -14.64 7.31
C PHE A 109 -5.83 -15.50 8.55
N LEU A 110 -6.56 -14.93 9.50
CA LEU A 110 -6.80 -15.48 10.85
C LEU A 110 -7.90 -16.57 10.90
N GLY A 111 -8.21 -17.23 9.79
CA GLY A 111 -9.27 -18.25 9.75
C GLY A 111 -8.79 -19.62 10.25
N ASP A 112 -9.66 -20.36 10.95
CA ASP A 112 -9.38 -21.74 11.40
C ASP A 112 -9.22 -22.75 10.23
N ASP A 113 -9.69 -22.38 9.03
CA ASP A 113 -9.61 -23.19 7.81
C ASP A 113 -8.76 -22.53 6.72
N HIS A 114 -7.54 -23.03 6.56
CA HIS A 114 -6.60 -22.66 5.50
C HIS A 114 -6.79 -23.45 4.19
N SER A 115 -7.92 -24.15 4.03
CA SER A 115 -8.24 -24.85 2.79
C SER A 115 -8.47 -23.89 1.61
N GLY A 116 -8.31 -24.40 0.38
CA GLY A 116 -8.51 -23.63 -0.84
C GLY A 116 -9.90 -23.01 -1.01
N LYS A 117 -10.90 -23.41 -0.21
CA LYS A 117 -12.25 -22.82 -0.22
C LYS A 117 -12.29 -21.44 0.45
N SER A 118 -11.49 -21.22 1.49
CA SER A 118 -11.43 -19.96 2.23
C SER A 118 -10.74 -18.84 1.43
N LEU A 119 -9.83 -19.21 0.53
CA LEU A 119 -9.16 -18.30 -0.40
C LEU A 119 -10.13 -17.57 -1.35
N LEU A 120 -11.24 -18.21 -1.72
CA LEU A 120 -12.25 -17.63 -2.63
C LEU A 120 -13.23 -16.68 -1.92
N ILE A 121 -13.34 -16.73 -0.59
CA ILE A 121 -14.31 -15.94 0.19
C ILE A 121 -13.93 -14.46 0.24
N VAL A 122 -12.66 -14.12 0.03
CA VAL A 122 -12.18 -12.72 -0.10
C VAL A 122 -12.79 -12.02 -1.33
N SER A 123 -13.33 -12.76 -2.31
CA SER A 123 -13.88 -12.22 -3.56
C SER A 123 -15.36 -11.84 -3.53
N ARG A 124 -16.11 -12.23 -2.49
CA ARG A 124 -17.56 -11.95 -2.39
C ARG A 124 -17.90 -11.19 -1.13
N GLY A 125 -17.58 -9.89 -1.10
CA GLY A 125 -18.31 -8.85 -0.35
C GLY A 125 -18.90 -9.22 1.01
N GLY A 126 -18.20 -10.02 1.81
CA GLY A 126 -18.63 -10.39 3.14
C GLY A 126 -18.20 -9.31 4.10
N THR A 127 -19.16 -8.55 4.62
CA THR A 127 -18.99 -7.73 5.82
C THR A 127 -18.42 -8.60 6.93
N PHE A 128 -17.15 -8.44 7.25
CA PHE A 128 -16.61 -8.87 8.53
C PHE A 128 -16.77 -7.72 9.53
N PRO A 129 -17.36 -7.97 10.71
CA PRO A 129 -17.43 -6.94 11.73
C PRO A 129 -16.01 -6.64 12.23
N LEU A 130 -15.69 -5.36 12.27
CA LEU A 130 -14.58 -4.85 13.08
C LEU A 130 -14.91 -5.18 14.54
N ILE A 131 -14.13 -6.09 15.13
CA ILE A 131 -13.91 -6.16 16.57
C ILE A 131 -12.40 -6.24 16.76
#